data_AF-A0A6B3HTZ7-F1
#
_entry.id   AF-A0A6B3HTZ7-F1
#
_cell.length_a   1.000
_cell.length_b   1.000
_cell.length_c   1.000
_cell.angle_alpha   90.00
_cell.angle_beta   90.00
_cell.angle_gamma   90.00
#
_symmetry.space_group_name_H-M   'P 1'
#
loop_
_entity.id
_entity.type
_entity.pdbx_description
1 polymer ?
#
loop_
_entity_poly.entity_id
_entity_poly.type
_entity_poly.pdbx_seq_one_letter_code
_entity_poly.pdbx_strand_id
1 'polypeptide(L)'
;MAELRTDSTAPPRPRRPPRQAAVIAQSERQGRRLSTAGWIALTLGAGGIGFAYGTASAWATWGIFAANALLVVAGIWAVLRGRMHLTPVLTSIQGLPADERIVVFLRSFKDDAGFSRVAARRWFRLLFTFMLPTPAHLRTEEDQVGRAFAPFGRMVALGSTTDRLPHLGAQRHYASDGTWWNEVVAALDRSALVVLAAGAGRNLGREVRELVRRDDPTRLVLLAVRDHDQYTRFRAALEGEFPKGLPDYPPKRIRHRLLRGRYVRAAIWFDRDWTPHWEMLDGRFPLLGVARRTQRALPRALQPVYRRAGVPARLKPRTRRPWAVKVSVLVIATFWLAPLTLPLLLAGLVLAVGDILPPEVPDLSRGFDPGALLSLYTSWPLLLWLLVVAVCGYRLWRGGPYAVMISRIQGVFFPVLLLAAVLGKLPAPGRVLFVAFVLLLLIVLSMPVAALLLVRRDVRDWVDSRL
;
A
#
# COMPACT_ATOMS: atom_id res chain seq x y z
N MET A 1 -7.18 -58.00 -0.10
CA MET A 1 -6.22 -57.75 -1.19
C MET A 1 -7.01 -57.47 -2.46
N ALA A 2 -7.18 -56.20 -2.82
CA ALA A 2 -7.84 -55.81 -4.07
C ALA A 2 -6.74 -55.32 -5.03
N GLU A 3 -6.50 -56.06 -6.10
CA GLU A 3 -5.56 -55.70 -7.16
C GLU A 3 -6.00 -54.38 -7.81
N LEU A 4 -5.24 -53.32 -7.58
CA LEU A 4 -5.30 -52.10 -8.38
C LEU A 4 -4.81 -52.45 -9.78
N ARG A 5 -5.75 -52.82 -10.65
CA ARG A 5 -5.58 -52.95 -12.10
C ARG A 5 -5.19 -51.57 -12.63
N THR A 6 -3.89 -51.32 -12.73
CA THR A 6 -3.35 -50.12 -13.37
C THR A 6 -3.61 -50.25 -14.87
N ASP A 7 -4.70 -49.64 -15.33
CA ASP A 7 -4.98 -49.40 -16.76
C ASP A 7 -3.89 -48.49 -17.34
N SER A 8 -2.76 -49.11 -17.69
CA SER A 8 -1.60 -48.49 -18.33
C SER A 8 -1.70 -48.53 -19.86
N THR A 9 -2.90 -48.33 -20.41
CA THR A 9 -3.16 -48.31 -21.85
C THR A 9 -3.42 -46.91 -22.42
N ALA A 10 -3.33 -45.86 -21.59
CA ALA A 10 -3.39 -44.50 -22.11
C ALA A 10 -2.16 -44.23 -23.00
N PRO A 11 -2.33 -43.89 -24.28
CA PRO A 11 -1.22 -43.62 -25.18
C PRO A 11 -0.32 -42.51 -24.60
N PRO A 12 1.01 -42.61 -24.77
CA PRO A 12 1.94 -41.63 -24.23
C PRO A 12 1.52 -40.24 -24.73
N ARG A 13 1.25 -39.33 -23.78
CA ARG A 13 0.87 -37.95 -24.13
C ARG A 13 1.99 -37.37 -25.00
N PRO A 14 1.66 -36.78 -26.16
CA PRO A 14 2.67 -36.20 -27.05
C PRO A 14 3.54 -35.22 -26.27
N ARG A 15 4.87 -35.35 -26.42
CA ARG A 15 5.83 -34.45 -25.76
C ARG A 15 5.51 -33.03 -26.20
N ARG A 16 5.15 -32.18 -25.24
CA ARG A 16 4.94 -30.75 -25.52
C ARG A 16 6.28 -30.14 -25.95
N PRO A 17 6.31 -29.28 -26.97
CA PRO A 17 7.53 -28.56 -27.32
C PRO A 17 8.01 -27.74 -26.12
N PRO A 18 9.35 -27.62 -25.93
CA PRO A 18 9.90 -26.85 -24.82
C PRO A 18 9.45 -25.40 -24.90
N ARG A 19 8.93 -24.86 -23.80
CA ARG A 19 8.50 -23.46 -23.74
C ARG A 19 9.72 -22.54 -23.69
N GLN A 20 9.66 -21.49 -24.49
CA GLN A 20 10.65 -20.42 -24.49
C GLN A 20 10.43 -19.49 -23.29
N ALA A 21 11.47 -18.71 -22.96
CA ALA A 21 11.37 -17.63 -21.99
C ALA A 21 10.29 -16.62 -22.40
N ALA A 22 9.57 -16.05 -21.43
CA ALA A 22 8.58 -15.02 -21.72
C ALA A 22 9.26 -13.73 -22.21
N VAL A 23 8.76 -13.16 -23.30
CA VAL A 23 9.11 -11.81 -23.73
C VAL A 23 8.24 -10.82 -22.97
N ILE A 24 8.85 -10.07 -22.06
CA ILE A 24 8.13 -9.15 -21.18
C ILE A 24 7.99 -7.78 -21.85
N ALA A 25 6.75 -7.32 -22.04
CA ALA A 25 6.43 -6.08 -22.73
C ALA A 25 6.56 -4.84 -21.81
N GLN A 26 7.76 -4.58 -21.29
CA GLN A 26 8.01 -3.43 -20.42
C GLN A 26 8.14 -2.14 -21.21
N SER A 27 7.62 -1.04 -20.65
CA SER A 27 7.77 0.29 -21.23
C SER A 27 7.77 1.32 -20.11
N GLU A 28 8.93 1.90 -19.85
CA GLU A 28 9.09 2.87 -18.75
C GLU A 28 8.21 4.11 -18.97
N ARG A 29 8.14 4.62 -20.20
CA ARG A 29 7.30 5.76 -20.57
C ARG A 29 5.82 5.47 -20.30
N GLN A 30 5.34 4.30 -20.72
CA GLN A 30 3.95 3.88 -20.47
C GLN A 30 3.69 3.68 -18.97
N GLY A 31 4.64 3.09 -18.25
CA GLY A 31 4.57 2.88 -16.81
C GLY A 31 4.41 4.18 -16.03
N ARG A 32 5.23 5.19 -16.35
CA ARG A 32 5.14 6.53 -15.75
C ARG A 32 3.82 7.22 -16.10
N ARG A 33 3.40 7.19 -17.38
CA ARG A 33 2.12 7.79 -17.83
C ARG A 33 0.91 7.18 -17.11
N LEU A 34 0.81 5.84 -17.10
CA LEU A 34 -0.29 5.13 -16.43
C LEU A 34 -0.29 5.37 -14.92
N SER A 35 0.89 5.38 -14.29
CA SER A 35 0.97 5.64 -12.85
C SER A 35 0.51 7.05 -12.50
N THR A 36 0.96 8.08 -13.24
CA THR A 36 0.56 9.47 -13.03
C THR A 36 -0.94 9.66 -13.29
N ALA A 37 -1.44 9.22 -14.44
CA ALA A 37 -2.86 9.29 -14.78
C ALA A 37 -3.73 8.57 -13.74
N GLY A 38 -3.28 7.40 -13.28
CA GLY A 38 -3.99 6.64 -12.25
C GLY A 38 -4.07 7.36 -10.91
N TRP A 39 -3.01 8.05 -10.47
CA TRP A 39 -3.04 8.85 -9.24
C TRP A 39 -3.94 10.09 -9.37
N ILE A 40 -3.97 10.73 -10.53
CA ILE A 40 -4.87 11.85 -10.82
C ILE A 40 -6.32 11.37 -10.74
N ALA A 41 -6.67 10.31 -11.48
CA ALA A 41 -8.00 9.72 -11.48
C ALA A 41 -8.45 9.30 -10.07
N LEU A 42 -7.57 8.65 -9.31
CA LEU A 42 -7.82 8.27 -7.92
C LEU A 42 -8.17 9.47 -7.03
N THR A 43 -7.44 10.58 -7.19
CA THR A 43 -7.61 11.78 -6.37
C THR A 43 -8.91 12.49 -6.72
N LEU A 44 -9.17 12.67 -8.01
CA LEU A 44 -10.41 13.30 -8.50
C LEU A 44 -11.64 12.47 -8.14
N GLY A 45 -11.61 11.16 -8.40
CA GLY A 45 -12.75 10.27 -8.14
C GLY A 45 -13.07 10.15 -6.66
N ALA A 46 -12.07 9.91 -5.80
CA ALA A 46 -12.31 9.85 -4.36
C ALA A 46 -12.75 11.21 -3.80
N GLY A 47 -12.31 12.30 -4.42
CA GLY A 47 -12.76 13.63 -4.08
C GLY A 47 -14.22 13.90 -4.44
N GLY A 48 -14.63 13.58 -5.67
CA GLY A 48 -15.99 13.82 -6.14
C GLY A 48 -17.07 13.02 -5.38
N ILE A 49 -16.73 11.85 -4.84
CA ILE A 49 -17.63 11.10 -3.94
C ILE A 49 -17.99 11.91 -2.69
N GLY A 50 -17.08 12.75 -2.19
CA GLY A 50 -17.31 13.60 -1.02
C GLY A 50 -18.26 14.77 -1.26
N PHE A 51 -18.36 15.24 -2.51
CA PHE A 51 -19.10 16.46 -2.86
C PHE A 51 -20.55 16.23 -3.32
N ALA A 52 -20.96 14.97 -3.54
CA ALA A 52 -22.28 14.67 -4.12
C ALA A 52 -23.48 14.96 -3.19
N TYR A 53 -23.27 15.51 -1.99
CA TYR A 53 -24.34 15.80 -1.04
C TYR A 53 -24.71 17.29 -1.07
N GLY A 54 -25.88 17.65 -1.62
CA GLY A 54 -26.54 18.90 -1.21
C GLY A 54 -27.39 19.68 -2.21
N THR A 55 -27.34 19.44 -3.53
CA THR A 55 -28.02 20.37 -4.48
C THR A 55 -28.69 19.72 -5.70
N ALA A 56 -28.52 18.43 -5.92
CA ALA A 56 -29.02 17.75 -7.12
C ALA A 56 -30.18 16.78 -6.81
N SER A 57 -30.98 16.45 -7.82
CA SER A 57 -31.96 15.37 -7.71
C SER A 57 -31.27 14.05 -7.32
N ALA A 58 -32.01 13.12 -6.71
CA ALA A 58 -31.47 11.83 -6.28
C ALA A 58 -30.74 11.10 -7.43
N TRP A 59 -31.31 11.11 -8.63
CA TRP A 59 -30.72 10.49 -9.83
C TRP A 59 -29.39 11.13 -10.24
N ALA A 60 -29.30 12.46 -10.25
CA ALA A 60 -28.06 13.17 -10.55
C ALA A 60 -26.97 12.86 -9.51
N THR A 61 -27.35 12.76 -8.24
CA THR A 61 -26.45 12.38 -7.14
C THR A 61 -25.87 10.98 -7.34
N TRP A 62 -26.72 10.00 -7.67
CA TRP A 62 -26.28 8.63 -7.96
C TRP A 62 -25.40 8.54 -9.22
N GLY A 63 -25.72 9.31 -10.26
CA GLY A 63 -24.91 9.39 -11.48
C GLY A 63 -23.49 9.90 -11.21
N ILE A 64 -23.37 11.01 -10.45
CA ILE A 64 -22.08 11.58 -10.03
C ILE A 64 -21.30 10.56 -9.18
N PHE A 65 -21.97 9.91 -8.22
CA PHE A 65 -21.33 8.89 -7.39
C PHE A 65 -20.77 7.73 -8.24
N ALA A 66 -21.56 7.19 -9.16
CA ALA A 66 -21.16 6.09 -10.03
C ALA A 66 -19.97 6.47 -10.93
N ALA A 67 -20.00 7.66 -11.53
CA ALA A 67 -18.90 8.17 -12.35
C ALA A 67 -17.59 8.29 -11.56
N ASN A 68 -17.66 8.83 -10.34
CA ASN A 68 -16.50 8.96 -9.47
C ASN A 68 -15.98 7.61 -8.97
N ALA A 69 -16.87 6.66 -8.64
CA ALA A 69 -16.49 5.30 -8.27
C ALA A 69 -15.77 4.59 -9.44
N LEU A 70 -16.26 4.74 -10.67
CA LEU A 70 -15.61 4.22 -11.87
C LEU A 70 -14.21 4.84 -12.06
N LEU A 71 -14.09 6.16 -11.85
CA LEU A 71 -12.81 6.86 -11.95
C LEU A 71 -11.79 6.37 -10.91
N VAL A 72 -12.24 6.05 -9.68
CA VAL A 72 -11.40 5.40 -8.66
C VAL A 72 -10.96 4.01 -9.14
N VAL A 73 -11.86 3.17 -9.64
CA VAL A 73 -11.50 1.81 -10.11
C VAL A 73 -10.50 1.88 -11.26
N ALA A 74 -10.74 2.76 -12.25
CA ALA A 74 -9.84 3.00 -13.36
C ALA A 74 -8.47 3.51 -12.88
N GLY A 75 -8.46 4.43 -11.90
CA GLY A 75 -7.26 4.96 -11.30
C GLY A 75 -6.42 3.89 -10.58
N ILE A 76 -7.05 3.01 -9.81
CA ILE A 76 -6.38 1.86 -9.17
C ILE A 76 -5.73 0.97 -10.22
N TRP A 77 -6.51 0.58 -11.25
CA TRP A 77 -6.03 -0.26 -12.33
C TRP A 77 -4.81 0.37 -13.04
N ALA A 78 -4.90 1.66 -13.38
CA ALA A 78 -3.84 2.39 -14.05
C ALA A 78 -2.57 2.50 -13.18
N VAL A 79 -2.70 2.75 -11.87
CA VAL A 79 -1.54 2.75 -10.96
C VAL A 79 -0.88 1.37 -10.89
N LEU A 80 -1.66 0.31 -10.72
CA LEU A 80 -1.12 -1.06 -10.63
C LEU A 80 -0.46 -1.47 -11.94
N ARG A 81 -1.10 -1.20 -13.08
CA ARG A 81 -0.56 -1.48 -14.41
C ARG A 81 0.69 -0.68 -14.68
N GLY A 82 0.69 0.61 -14.34
CA GLY A 82 1.85 1.48 -14.45
C GLY A 82 3.04 0.96 -13.63
N ARG A 83 2.80 0.49 -12.40
CA ARG A 83 3.85 -0.14 -11.57
C ARG A 83 4.41 -1.41 -12.20
N MET A 84 3.58 -2.26 -12.81
CA MET A 84 4.05 -3.49 -13.47
C MET A 84 5.00 -3.19 -14.64
N HIS A 85 4.74 -2.13 -15.41
CA HIS A 85 5.68 -1.69 -16.46
C HIS A 85 7.01 -1.16 -15.91
N LEU A 86 7.05 -0.73 -14.65
CA LEU A 86 8.24 -0.17 -14.00
C LEU A 86 9.01 -1.19 -13.12
N THR A 87 8.45 -2.37 -12.87
CA THR A 87 9.11 -3.40 -12.06
C THR A 87 10.29 -3.98 -12.83
N PRO A 88 11.53 -3.95 -12.33
CA PRO A 88 12.67 -4.51 -13.06
C PRO A 88 12.53 -6.03 -13.26
N VAL A 89 12.90 -6.50 -14.45
CA VAL A 89 13.03 -7.93 -14.79
C VAL A 89 14.51 -8.32 -14.71
N LEU A 90 14.77 -9.48 -14.12
CA LEU A 90 16.11 -10.03 -13.97
C LEU A 90 16.52 -10.76 -15.25
N THR A 91 17.73 -10.48 -15.72
CA THR A 91 18.33 -11.19 -16.86
C THR A 91 18.61 -12.64 -16.52
N SER A 92 19.12 -12.92 -15.32
CA SER A 92 19.31 -14.25 -14.72
C SER A 92 19.38 -14.10 -13.20
N ILE A 93 18.97 -15.13 -12.45
CA ILE A 93 19.19 -15.15 -10.99
C ILE A 93 20.65 -15.49 -10.70
N GLN A 94 21.26 -16.35 -11.52
CA GLN A 94 22.68 -16.72 -11.45
C GLN A 94 23.59 -15.51 -11.66
N GLY A 95 23.19 -14.59 -12.54
CA GLY A 95 23.94 -13.38 -12.87
C GLY A 95 23.90 -12.25 -11.84
N LEU A 96 23.19 -12.40 -10.71
CA LEU A 96 23.20 -11.38 -9.66
C LEU A 96 24.59 -11.28 -9.00
N PRO A 97 25.04 -10.09 -8.54
CA PRO A 97 26.32 -9.92 -7.84
C PRO A 97 26.46 -10.87 -6.64
N ALA A 98 27.65 -11.46 -6.44
CA ALA A 98 27.87 -12.48 -5.41
C ALA A 98 27.68 -11.95 -3.97
N ASP A 99 27.91 -10.66 -3.76
CA ASP A 99 27.71 -9.95 -2.50
C ASP A 99 26.24 -9.61 -2.21
N GLU A 100 25.36 -9.70 -3.22
CA GLU A 100 23.94 -9.42 -3.06
C GLU A 100 23.21 -10.60 -2.41
N ARG A 101 22.74 -10.40 -1.18
CA ARG A 101 21.87 -11.37 -0.49
C ARG A 101 20.50 -11.43 -1.15
N ILE A 102 20.04 -12.63 -1.49
CA ILE A 102 18.73 -12.86 -2.10
C ILE A 102 17.81 -13.68 -1.20
N VAL A 103 16.51 -13.42 -1.33
CA VAL A 103 15.45 -14.25 -0.75
C VAL A 103 14.71 -14.91 -1.90
N VAL A 104 14.77 -16.24 -1.98
CA VAL A 104 14.11 -16.96 -3.08
C VAL A 104 12.66 -17.20 -2.72
N PHE A 105 11.76 -16.79 -3.59
CA PHE A 105 10.32 -16.98 -3.39
C PHE A 105 9.78 -18.05 -4.34
N LEU A 106 9.61 -19.26 -3.81
CA LEU A 106 9.07 -20.42 -4.52
C LEU A 106 7.56 -20.49 -4.35
N ARG A 107 6.84 -20.68 -5.46
CA ARG A 107 5.38 -20.83 -5.44
C ARG A 107 4.87 -21.49 -6.71
N SER A 108 3.67 -22.04 -6.65
CA SER A 108 2.93 -22.41 -7.85
C SER A 108 2.49 -21.16 -8.62
N PHE A 109 2.64 -21.15 -9.95
CA PHE A 109 2.14 -20.06 -10.79
C PHE A 109 0.62 -19.86 -10.69
N LYS A 110 -0.12 -20.89 -10.29
CA LYS A 110 -1.57 -20.77 -10.04
C LYS A 110 -1.90 -19.82 -8.88
N ASP A 111 -0.92 -19.58 -8.01
CA ASP A 111 -1.06 -18.73 -6.83
C ASP A 111 -0.73 -17.26 -7.13
N ASP A 112 -0.15 -16.93 -8.29
CA ASP A 112 0.22 -15.58 -8.71
C ASP A 112 -0.98 -14.62 -8.70
N ALA A 113 -2.14 -15.07 -9.17
CA ALA A 113 -3.36 -14.28 -9.17
C ALA A 113 -3.84 -13.92 -7.75
N GLY A 114 -3.57 -14.79 -6.77
CA GLY A 114 -3.90 -14.57 -5.37
C GLY A 114 -2.94 -13.62 -4.67
N PHE A 115 -1.65 -13.80 -4.94
CA PHE A 115 -0.56 -12.92 -4.47
C PHE A 115 -0.65 -11.51 -5.06
N SER A 116 -1.14 -11.38 -6.28
CA SER A 116 -1.35 -10.10 -6.97
C SER A 116 -2.60 -9.35 -6.51
N ARG A 117 -3.44 -9.95 -5.67
CA ARG A 117 -4.62 -9.25 -5.15
C ARG A 117 -4.18 -8.08 -4.29
N VAL A 118 -4.62 -6.90 -4.68
CA VAL A 118 -4.77 -5.79 -3.74
C VAL A 118 -5.97 -6.16 -2.86
N ALA A 119 -5.81 -6.07 -1.54
CA ALA A 119 -6.87 -6.49 -0.62
C ALA A 119 -8.15 -5.68 -0.89
N ALA A 120 -9.12 -6.26 -1.60
CA ALA A 120 -10.27 -5.56 -2.17
C ALA A 120 -11.15 -4.88 -1.11
N ARG A 121 -11.28 -5.50 0.07
CA ARG A 121 -11.96 -4.89 1.23
C ARG A 121 -11.30 -3.59 1.71
N ARG A 122 -10.03 -3.33 1.38
CA ARG A 122 -9.33 -2.09 1.76
C ARG A 122 -9.79 -0.90 0.94
N TRP A 123 -10.11 -1.06 -0.35
CA TRP A 123 -10.54 0.06 -1.20
C TRP A 123 -12.03 0.37 -1.07
N PHE A 124 -12.87 -0.65 -0.85
CA PHE A 124 -14.28 -0.41 -0.54
C PHE A 124 -14.39 0.50 0.69
N ARG A 125 -13.58 0.26 1.73
CA ARG A 125 -13.51 1.16 2.89
C ARG A 125 -13.02 2.57 2.54
N LEU A 126 -12.11 2.74 1.58
CA LEU A 126 -11.67 4.08 1.14
C LEU A 126 -12.83 4.88 0.54
N LEU A 127 -13.73 4.21 -0.19
CA LEU A 127 -14.95 4.81 -0.72
C LEU A 127 -15.86 5.40 0.38
N PHE A 128 -15.84 4.81 1.59
CA PHE A 128 -16.71 5.21 2.71
C PHE A 128 -16.02 5.99 3.83
N THR A 129 -14.69 6.13 3.83
CA THR A 129 -13.98 6.82 4.93
C THR A 129 -13.46 8.21 4.56
N PHE A 130 -13.85 8.74 3.39
CA PHE A 130 -13.35 10.02 2.84
C PHE A 130 -11.81 10.12 2.83
N MET A 131 -11.11 8.98 2.94
CA MET A 131 -9.66 8.90 3.00
C MET A 131 -9.16 8.56 1.62
N LEU A 132 -8.35 9.45 1.04
CA LEU A 132 -7.78 9.18 -0.28
C LEU A 132 -6.91 7.91 -0.25
N PRO A 133 -6.92 7.12 -1.33
CA PRO A 133 -6.07 5.95 -1.49
C PRO A 133 -4.60 6.31 -1.34
N THR A 134 -3.86 5.37 -0.77
CA THR A 134 -2.45 5.53 -0.45
C THR A 134 -1.64 4.50 -1.22
N PRO A 135 -0.34 4.74 -1.54
CA PRO A 135 0.49 3.70 -2.14
C PRO A 135 0.53 2.42 -1.31
N ALA A 136 0.40 2.53 0.03
CA ALA A 136 0.29 1.39 0.92
C ALA A 136 -1.03 0.60 0.75
N HIS A 137 -2.13 1.27 0.36
CA HIS A 137 -3.41 0.62 0.06
C HIS A 137 -3.36 -0.18 -1.25
N LEU A 138 -2.50 0.20 -2.20
CA LEU A 138 -2.36 -0.43 -3.52
C LEU A 138 -1.23 -1.48 -3.55
N ARG A 139 -0.77 -1.96 -2.40
CA ARG A 139 0.21 -3.05 -2.35
C ARG A 139 -0.48 -4.38 -2.52
N THR A 140 0.09 -5.20 -3.40
CA THR A 140 -0.27 -6.62 -3.54
C THR A 140 0.12 -7.37 -2.26
N GLU A 141 -0.39 -8.59 -2.10
CA GLU A 141 0.06 -9.44 -0.98
C GLU A 141 1.54 -9.84 -1.17
N GLU A 142 1.99 -10.09 -2.40
CA GLU A 142 3.40 -10.37 -2.70
C GLU A 142 4.33 -9.19 -2.37
N ASP A 143 3.95 -7.95 -2.70
CA ASP A 143 4.72 -6.74 -2.33
C ASP A 143 4.81 -6.59 -0.80
N GLN A 144 3.75 -6.94 -0.07
CA GLN A 144 3.80 -6.96 1.41
C GLN A 144 4.71 -8.06 1.96
N VAL A 145 4.73 -9.24 1.33
CA VAL A 145 5.63 -10.35 1.67
C VAL A 145 7.09 -9.94 1.40
N GLY A 146 7.38 -9.39 0.21
CA GLY A 146 8.73 -8.96 -0.16
C GLY A 146 9.29 -7.90 0.77
N ARG A 147 8.46 -6.94 1.19
CA ARG A 147 8.86 -5.95 2.20
C ARG A 147 9.07 -6.53 3.58
N ALA A 148 8.36 -7.60 3.95
CA ALA A 148 8.64 -8.30 5.20
C ALA A 148 10.05 -8.91 5.11
N PHE A 149 10.37 -9.62 4.02
CA PHE A 149 11.65 -10.31 3.89
C PHE A 149 12.83 -9.45 3.42
N ALA A 150 12.62 -8.17 3.10
CA ALA A 150 13.66 -7.23 2.71
C ALA A 150 14.91 -7.18 3.63
N PRO A 151 14.82 -7.39 4.96
CA PRO A 151 16.00 -7.41 5.83
C PRO A 151 16.95 -8.59 5.56
N PHE A 152 16.46 -9.68 4.98
CA PHE A 152 17.26 -10.85 4.60
C PHE A 152 17.93 -10.67 3.24
N GLY A 153 17.31 -9.93 2.32
CA GLY A 153 17.83 -9.73 0.97
C GLY A 153 16.77 -9.28 -0.03
N ARG A 154 17.19 -9.15 -1.29
CA ARG A 154 16.30 -8.89 -2.43
C ARG A 154 15.45 -10.12 -2.72
N MET A 155 14.13 -9.97 -2.68
CA MET A 155 13.23 -11.08 -3.00
C MET A 155 13.19 -11.33 -4.51
N VAL A 156 13.55 -12.54 -4.92
CA VAL A 156 13.60 -12.98 -6.32
C VAL A 156 12.71 -14.20 -6.52
N ALA A 157 12.17 -14.36 -7.72
CA ALA A 157 11.37 -15.52 -8.10
C ALA A 157 11.53 -15.83 -9.58
N LEU A 158 11.10 -17.01 -9.99
CA LEU A 158 10.86 -17.29 -11.40
C LEU A 158 9.45 -16.86 -11.80
N GLY A 159 9.32 -16.30 -13.00
CA GLY A 159 8.06 -15.91 -13.61
C GLY A 159 7.49 -16.95 -14.56
N SER A 160 6.21 -16.86 -14.89
CA SER A 160 5.58 -17.77 -15.84
C SER A 160 5.98 -17.40 -17.27
N THR A 161 6.22 -18.39 -18.13
CA THR A 161 6.47 -18.18 -19.57
C THR A 161 5.27 -17.55 -20.30
N THR A 162 4.10 -17.49 -19.66
CA THR A 162 2.87 -16.89 -20.18
C THR A 162 2.65 -15.45 -19.72
N ASP A 163 3.51 -14.92 -18.85
CA ASP A 163 3.36 -13.56 -18.33
C ASP A 163 3.67 -12.53 -19.42
N ARG A 164 2.80 -11.52 -19.57
CA ARG A 164 3.05 -10.38 -20.47
C ARG A 164 3.76 -9.22 -19.79
N LEU A 165 3.57 -9.10 -18.47
CA LEU A 165 4.19 -8.10 -17.61
C LEU A 165 4.61 -8.77 -16.31
N PRO A 166 5.62 -8.24 -15.61
CA PRO A 166 6.02 -8.77 -14.32
C PRO A 166 5.01 -8.40 -13.25
N HIS A 167 4.74 -9.36 -12.37
CA HIS A 167 3.92 -9.14 -11.20
C HIS A 167 4.63 -8.22 -10.18
N LEU A 168 3.85 -7.56 -9.32
CA LEU A 168 4.38 -6.70 -8.27
C LEU A 168 4.76 -7.53 -7.05
N GLY A 169 6.02 -7.43 -6.59
CA GLY A 169 6.49 -8.16 -5.41
C GLY A 169 7.93 -8.62 -5.59
N ALA A 170 8.14 -9.94 -5.73
CA ALA A 170 9.44 -10.47 -6.07
C ALA A 170 9.88 -9.99 -7.45
N GLN A 171 11.16 -9.73 -7.61
CA GLN A 171 11.73 -9.49 -8.93
C GLN A 171 11.91 -10.81 -9.66
N ARG A 172 11.62 -10.81 -10.96
CA ARG A 172 11.44 -12.06 -11.71
C ARG A 172 12.47 -12.25 -12.79
N HIS A 173 13.00 -13.46 -12.86
CA HIS A 173 13.65 -13.99 -14.06
C HIS A 173 12.67 -14.92 -14.79
N TYR A 174 12.71 -14.94 -16.12
CA TYR A 174 11.83 -15.74 -16.97
C TYR A 174 12.67 -16.76 -17.72
N ALA A 175 12.82 -17.96 -17.15
CA ALA A 175 13.60 -19.04 -17.74
C ALA A 175 12.76 -19.86 -18.75
N SER A 176 13.43 -20.43 -19.75
CA SER A 176 12.85 -21.45 -20.63
C SER A 176 12.75 -22.80 -19.90
N ASP A 177 11.97 -23.75 -20.42
CA ASP A 177 11.88 -25.09 -19.80
C ASP A 177 13.25 -25.78 -19.65
N GLY A 178 14.20 -25.51 -20.56
CA GLY A 178 15.56 -26.07 -20.53
C GLY A 178 16.53 -25.41 -19.53
N THR A 179 16.28 -24.15 -19.15
CA THR A 179 17.14 -23.39 -18.21
C THR A 179 16.52 -23.26 -16.82
N TRP A 180 15.21 -23.52 -16.70
CA TRP A 180 14.42 -23.39 -15.48
C TRP A 180 15.08 -24.03 -14.25
N TRP A 181 15.45 -25.31 -14.37
CA TRP A 181 15.96 -26.06 -13.23
C TRP A 181 17.30 -25.53 -12.73
N ASN A 182 18.18 -25.13 -13.65
CA ASN A 182 19.48 -24.56 -13.29
C ASN A 182 19.32 -23.23 -12.55
N GLU A 183 18.36 -22.40 -12.97
CA GLU A 183 18.03 -21.16 -12.28
C GLU A 183 17.44 -21.43 -10.87
N VAL A 184 16.59 -22.44 -10.70
CA VAL A 184 16.09 -22.85 -9.37
C VAL A 184 17.23 -23.28 -8.45
N VAL A 185 18.08 -24.20 -8.91
CA VAL A 185 19.19 -24.76 -8.11
C VAL A 185 20.15 -23.65 -7.69
N ALA A 186 20.58 -22.81 -8.64
CA ALA A 186 21.49 -21.71 -8.33
C ALA A 186 20.85 -20.65 -7.43
N ALA A 187 19.54 -20.39 -7.57
CA ALA A 187 18.83 -19.52 -6.65
C ALA A 187 18.84 -20.09 -5.22
N LEU A 188 18.55 -21.40 -5.06
CA LEU A 188 18.56 -22.08 -3.77
C LEU A 188 19.94 -21.99 -3.11
N ASP A 189 21.00 -22.29 -3.84
CA ASP A 189 22.39 -22.29 -3.32
C ASP A 189 22.80 -20.92 -2.79
N ARG A 190 22.41 -19.85 -3.49
CA ARG A 190 22.74 -18.46 -3.16
C ARG A 190 21.82 -17.81 -2.13
N SER A 191 20.67 -18.42 -1.81
CA SER A 191 19.62 -17.77 -1.05
C SER A 191 19.98 -17.54 0.42
N ALA A 192 19.87 -16.33 0.95
CA ALA A 192 19.98 -16.12 2.39
C ALA A 192 18.76 -16.69 3.15
N LEU A 193 17.62 -16.79 2.46
CA LEU A 193 16.37 -17.35 2.96
C LEU A 193 15.53 -17.85 1.79
N VAL A 194 14.82 -18.96 1.96
CA VAL A 194 13.83 -19.46 1.02
C VAL A 194 12.44 -19.29 1.61
N VAL A 195 11.57 -18.62 0.85
CA VAL A 195 10.16 -18.45 1.15
C VAL A 195 9.35 -19.32 0.21
N LEU A 196 8.66 -20.33 0.75
CA LEU A 196 7.88 -21.29 -0.01
C LEU A 196 6.38 -21.05 0.22
N ALA A 197 5.61 -20.71 -0.81
CA ALA A 197 4.16 -20.69 -0.71
C ALA A 197 3.59 -22.12 -0.80
N ALA A 198 2.87 -22.57 0.23
CA ALA A 198 2.25 -23.89 0.29
C ALA A 198 1.03 -23.98 -0.65
N GLY A 199 1.31 -24.22 -1.93
CA GLY A 199 0.33 -24.32 -3.00
C GLY A 199 0.40 -25.64 -3.75
N ALA A 200 -0.70 -26.05 -4.38
CA ALA A 200 -0.73 -27.24 -5.22
C ALA A 200 -0.08 -26.95 -6.59
N GLY A 201 1.15 -27.40 -6.78
CA GLY A 201 1.89 -27.27 -8.04
C GLY A 201 2.65 -28.55 -8.36
N ARG A 202 2.53 -29.06 -9.60
CA ARG A 202 3.22 -30.30 -10.01
C ARG A 202 4.74 -30.21 -9.90
N ASN A 203 5.30 -29.04 -10.23
CA ASN A 203 6.74 -28.82 -10.19
C ASN A 203 7.26 -28.55 -8.77
N LEU A 204 6.38 -28.11 -7.87
CA LEU A 204 6.75 -27.69 -6.52
C LEU A 204 7.30 -28.87 -5.70
N GLY A 205 6.81 -30.09 -5.91
CA GLY A 205 7.34 -31.26 -5.19
C GLY A 205 8.80 -31.58 -5.53
N ARG A 206 9.24 -31.32 -6.77
CA ARG A 206 10.67 -31.44 -7.12
C ARG A 206 11.50 -30.35 -6.45
N GLU A 207 10.99 -29.12 -6.41
CA GLU A 207 11.65 -27.98 -5.76
C GLU A 207 11.75 -28.20 -4.23
N VAL A 208 10.71 -28.76 -3.60
CA VAL A 208 10.70 -29.09 -2.17
C VAL A 208 11.71 -30.19 -1.85
N ARG A 209 11.74 -31.28 -2.63
CA ARG A 209 12.74 -32.34 -2.45
C ARG A 209 14.16 -31.81 -2.51
N GLU A 210 14.43 -30.95 -3.49
CA GLU A 210 15.73 -30.34 -3.69
C GLU A 210 16.11 -29.39 -2.54
N LEU A 211 15.12 -28.72 -1.97
CA LEU A 211 15.28 -27.89 -0.78
C LEU A 211 15.56 -28.71 0.48
N VAL A 212 14.81 -29.79 0.72
CA VAL A 212 15.01 -30.67 1.88
C VAL A 212 16.37 -31.35 1.80
N ARG A 213 16.79 -31.79 0.61
CA ARG A 213 18.10 -32.42 0.36
C ARG A 213 19.29 -31.55 0.78
N ARG A 214 19.14 -30.22 0.83
CA ARG A 214 20.19 -29.29 1.30
C ARG A 214 20.34 -29.25 2.82
N ASP A 215 19.41 -29.84 3.56
CA ASP A 215 19.42 -29.97 5.03
C ASP A 215 19.68 -28.66 5.80
N ASP A 216 19.08 -27.55 5.33
CA ASP A 216 19.10 -26.27 6.05
C ASP A 216 17.67 -25.76 6.32
N PRO A 217 16.94 -26.39 7.25
CA PRO A 217 15.58 -25.98 7.61
C PRO A 217 15.51 -24.56 8.18
N THR A 218 16.62 -24.03 8.72
CA THR A 218 16.64 -22.70 9.35
C THR A 218 16.49 -21.56 8.33
N ARG A 219 16.83 -21.82 7.06
CA ARG A 219 16.62 -20.90 5.94
C ARG A 219 15.24 -21.02 5.31
N LEU A 220 14.41 -21.98 5.71
CA LEU A 220 13.09 -22.20 5.13
C LEU A 220 11.99 -21.49 5.94
N VAL A 221 11.19 -20.69 5.23
CA VAL A 221 9.89 -20.20 5.71
C VAL A 221 8.79 -20.60 4.74
N LEU A 222 7.81 -21.34 5.23
CA LEU A 222 6.66 -21.77 4.45
C LEU A 222 5.44 -20.88 4.74
N LEU A 223 4.82 -20.33 3.70
CA LEU A 223 3.63 -19.50 3.79
C LEU A 223 2.39 -20.33 3.49
N ALA A 224 1.52 -20.52 4.48
CA ALA A 224 0.21 -21.12 4.25
C ALA A 224 -0.70 -20.11 3.55
N VAL A 225 -1.07 -20.42 2.31
CA VAL A 225 -1.89 -19.55 1.44
C VAL A 225 -3.33 -20.06 1.34
N ARG A 226 -4.25 -19.16 0.96
CA ARG A 226 -5.70 -19.39 0.77
C ARG A 226 -6.44 -19.92 1.99
N ASP A 227 -6.75 -21.21 2.01
CA ASP A 227 -7.67 -21.88 2.93
C ASP A 227 -7.07 -23.18 3.46
N HIS A 228 -7.75 -23.75 4.44
CA HIS A 228 -7.37 -24.99 5.11
C HIS A 228 -7.18 -26.14 4.10
N ASP A 229 -8.10 -26.29 3.15
CA ASP A 229 -8.13 -27.43 2.23
C ASP A 229 -6.98 -27.40 1.23
N GLN A 230 -6.50 -26.22 0.83
CA GLN A 230 -5.29 -26.12 0.01
C GLN A 230 -4.05 -26.56 0.80
N TYR A 231 -3.90 -26.10 2.05
CA TYR A 231 -2.76 -26.48 2.88
C TYR A 231 -2.78 -27.99 3.19
N THR A 232 -3.94 -28.56 3.52
CA THR A 232 -4.07 -30.00 3.77
C THR A 232 -3.69 -30.82 2.54
N ARG A 233 -4.10 -30.40 1.33
CA ARG A 233 -3.67 -31.06 0.08
C ARG A 233 -2.18 -30.91 -0.19
N PHE A 234 -1.61 -29.73 0.08
CA PHE A 234 -0.18 -29.51 -0.05
C PHE A 234 0.60 -30.41 0.91
N ARG A 235 0.15 -30.53 2.15
CA ARG A 235 0.74 -31.41 3.15
C ARG A 235 0.68 -32.87 2.73
N ALA A 236 -0.49 -33.36 2.32
CA ALA A 236 -0.65 -34.75 1.87
C ALA A 236 0.20 -35.06 0.63
N ALA A 237 0.34 -34.11 -0.30
CA ALA A 237 1.16 -34.29 -1.49
C ALA A 237 2.68 -34.33 -1.23
N LEU A 238 3.12 -33.91 -0.05
CA LEU A 238 4.53 -33.87 0.37
C LEU A 238 4.75 -34.63 1.68
N GLU A 239 3.84 -35.56 1.98
CA GLU A 239 3.97 -36.45 3.11
C GLU A 239 5.25 -37.29 2.94
N GLY A 240 6.04 -37.38 4.00
CA GLY A 240 7.35 -38.06 3.98
C GLY A 240 8.52 -37.22 3.43
N GLU A 241 8.26 -36.11 2.74
CA GLU A 241 9.34 -35.25 2.23
C GLU A 241 9.98 -34.40 3.32
N PHE A 242 9.22 -34.02 4.36
CA PHE A 242 9.76 -33.28 5.52
C PHE A 242 10.11 -34.25 6.64
N PRO A 243 11.34 -34.25 7.20
CA PRO A 243 11.76 -35.24 8.20
C PRO A 243 10.88 -35.35 9.44
N LYS A 244 10.33 -34.22 9.92
CA LYS A 244 9.36 -34.18 11.04
C LYS A 244 7.93 -33.87 10.59
N GLY A 245 7.67 -34.01 9.30
CA GLY A 245 6.39 -33.69 8.68
C GLY A 245 6.06 -32.19 8.72
N LEU A 246 4.83 -31.87 8.34
CA LEU A 246 4.26 -30.53 8.42
C LEU A 246 3.14 -30.49 9.46
N PRO A 247 3.03 -29.39 10.24
CA PRO A 247 2.07 -29.31 11.33
C PRO A 247 0.62 -29.30 10.81
N ASP A 248 -0.31 -29.81 11.62
CA ASP A 248 -1.74 -29.70 11.35
C ASP A 248 -2.16 -28.24 11.25
N TYR A 249 -3.12 -27.96 10.37
CA TYR A 249 -3.71 -26.63 10.29
C TYR A 249 -4.58 -26.40 11.54
N PRO A 250 -4.30 -25.35 12.34
CA PRO A 250 -4.99 -25.14 13.60
C PRO A 250 -6.51 -24.90 13.41
N PRO A 251 -7.35 -25.30 14.37
CA PRO A 251 -8.79 -25.20 14.25
C PRO A 251 -9.27 -23.76 13.98
N LYS A 252 -10.31 -23.63 13.16
CA LYS A 252 -10.85 -22.33 12.71
C LYS A 252 -11.40 -21.55 13.90
N ARG A 253 -10.71 -20.50 14.35
CA ARG A 253 -11.27 -19.56 15.34
C ARG A 253 -12.31 -18.66 14.66
N ILE A 254 -13.32 -18.17 15.39
CA ILE A 254 -14.37 -17.26 14.88
C ILE A 254 -13.76 -16.06 14.12
N ARG A 255 -12.65 -15.52 14.63
CA ARG A 255 -11.90 -14.42 14.01
C ARG A 255 -11.46 -14.71 12.57
N HIS A 256 -11.23 -15.98 12.21
CA HIS A 256 -10.78 -16.38 10.88
C HIS A 256 -11.90 -16.23 9.84
N ARG A 257 -13.17 -16.43 10.24
CA ARG A 257 -14.33 -16.21 9.36
C ARG A 257 -14.46 -14.74 8.95
N LEU A 258 -14.19 -13.82 9.88
CA LEU A 258 -14.22 -12.37 9.62
C LEU A 258 -13.05 -11.90 8.74
N LEU A 259 -11.92 -12.60 8.79
CA LEU A 259 -10.69 -12.25 8.07
C LEU A 259 -10.55 -12.92 6.69
N ARG A 260 -11.62 -13.47 6.09
CA ARG A 260 -11.61 -14.20 4.80
C ARG A 260 -10.93 -13.48 3.61
N GLY A 261 -10.66 -12.18 3.68
CA GLY A 261 -10.07 -11.41 2.58
C GLY A 261 -8.54 -11.51 2.38
N ARG A 262 -7.79 -12.32 3.15
CA ARG A 262 -6.33 -12.41 2.99
C ARG A 262 -5.90 -13.62 2.18
N TYR A 263 -4.84 -13.44 1.40
CA TYR A 263 -4.24 -14.54 0.66
C TYR A 263 -3.23 -15.33 1.51
N VAL A 264 -2.31 -14.64 2.20
CA VAL A 264 -1.36 -15.25 3.15
C VAL A 264 -1.99 -15.34 4.54
N ARG A 265 -2.06 -16.54 5.11
CA ARG A 265 -2.79 -16.83 6.36
C ARG A 265 -1.87 -17.09 7.54
N ALA A 266 -0.82 -17.87 7.33
CA ALA A 266 0.14 -18.25 8.36
C ALA A 266 1.55 -18.29 7.76
N ALA A 267 2.53 -18.29 8.65
CA ALA A 267 3.90 -18.64 8.33
C ALA A 267 4.32 -19.82 9.20
N ILE A 268 5.08 -20.73 8.60
CA ILE A 268 5.69 -21.88 9.26
C ILE A 268 7.20 -21.72 9.11
N TRP A 269 7.93 -21.94 10.17
CA TRP A 269 9.40 -21.94 10.15
C TRP A 269 9.90 -23.15 10.90
N PHE A 270 11.17 -23.51 10.68
CA PHE A 270 11.72 -24.76 11.20
C PHE A 270 12.94 -24.50 12.08
N ASP A 271 13.12 -25.34 13.10
CA ASP A 271 14.39 -25.46 13.83
C ASP A 271 15.42 -26.28 13.04
N ARG A 272 16.65 -26.36 13.55
CA ARG A 272 17.76 -27.11 12.92
C ARG A 272 17.43 -28.59 12.72
N ASP A 273 16.57 -29.14 13.56
CA ASP A 273 16.15 -30.55 13.54
C ASP A 273 14.84 -30.76 12.77
N TRP A 274 14.47 -29.83 11.89
CA TRP A 274 13.21 -29.83 11.14
C TRP A 274 11.93 -29.71 11.98
N THR A 275 12.01 -29.35 13.27
CA THR A 275 10.78 -29.15 14.07
C THR A 275 9.99 -27.94 13.55
N PRO A 276 8.74 -28.13 13.09
CA PRO A 276 7.97 -27.04 12.52
C PRO A 276 7.28 -26.19 13.58
N HIS A 277 7.25 -24.88 13.36
CA HIS A 277 6.57 -23.90 14.20
C HIS A 277 5.54 -23.13 13.39
N TRP A 278 4.27 -23.22 13.79
CA TRP A 278 3.16 -22.56 13.09
C TRP A 278 2.80 -21.22 13.73
N GLU A 279 2.74 -20.17 12.92
CA GLU A 279 2.33 -18.83 13.36
C GLU A 279 1.23 -18.23 12.48
N MET A 280 0.05 -18.01 13.08
CA MET A 280 -1.09 -17.39 12.40
C MET A 280 -0.86 -15.89 12.22
N LEU A 281 -1.09 -15.36 11.01
CA LEU A 281 -0.96 -13.93 10.73
C LEU A 281 -2.23 -13.13 11.10
N ASP A 282 -3.11 -13.70 11.91
CA ASP A 282 -4.36 -13.10 12.36
C ASP A 282 -4.10 -12.08 13.46
N GLY A 283 -3.54 -10.93 13.10
CA GLY A 283 -3.16 -9.89 14.06
C GLY A 283 -4.29 -9.51 15.05
N ARG A 284 -3.92 -9.05 16.25
CA ARG A 284 -4.80 -8.85 17.42
C ARG A 284 -6.10 -8.05 17.21
N PHE A 285 -6.21 -7.17 16.21
CA PHE A 285 -7.38 -6.30 16.02
C PHE A 285 -7.97 -6.35 14.60
N PRO A 286 -9.07 -7.09 14.35
CA PRO A 286 -9.72 -7.15 13.04
C PRO A 286 -10.31 -5.82 12.58
N LEU A 287 -10.80 -4.99 13.51
CA LEU A 287 -11.60 -3.80 13.22
C LEU A 287 -10.79 -2.59 12.72
N LEU A 288 -9.55 -2.42 13.21
CA LEU A 288 -8.73 -1.24 12.88
C LEU A 288 -8.01 -1.31 11.52
N GLY A 289 -8.24 -2.35 10.71
CA GLY A 289 -8.05 -2.32 9.25
C GLY A 289 -6.73 -1.76 8.72
N VAL A 290 -5.63 -1.88 9.45
CA VAL A 290 -4.36 -1.26 9.05
C VAL A 290 -3.86 -1.90 7.76
N ALA A 291 -3.67 -1.08 6.72
CA ALA A 291 -3.27 -1.41 5.36
C ALA A 291 -1.98 -2.25 5.17
N ARG A 292 -1.28 -2.60 6.25
CA ARG A 292 0.06 -3.22 6.23
C ARG A 292 0.13 -4.47 7.08
N ARG A 293 -0.93 -5.26 7.06
CA ARG A 293 -1.09 -6.33 8.04
C ARG A 293 -0.13 -7.48 7.78
N THR A 294 0.06 -7.92 6.53
CA THR A 294 1.02 -8.99 6.18
C THR A 294 2.45 -8.51 6.44
N GLN A 295 2.80 -7.32 5.93
CA GLN A 295 4.11 -6.68 6.15
C GLN A 295 4.48 -6.51 7.64
N ARG A 296 3.50 -6.26 8.53
CA ARG A 296 3.75 -6.11 9.98
C ARG A 296 3.52 -7.39 10.78
N ALA A 297 2.73 -8.33 10.29
CA ALA A 297 2.46 -9.59 10.97
C ALA A 297 3.60 -10.56 10.74
N LEU A 298 4.14 -10.65 9.53
CA LEU A 298 5.24 -11.57 9.20
C LEU A 298 6.49 -11.33 10.06
N PRO A 299 7.06 -10.11 10.19
CA PRO A 299 8.23 -9.92 11.04
C PRO A 299 7.99 -10.21 12.53
N ARG A 300 6.74 -10.10 12.99
CA ARG A 300 6.38 -10.45 14.38
C ARG A 300 6.27 -11.97 14.56
N ALA A 301 5.54 -12.63 13.65
CA ALA A 301 5.40 -14.09 13.63
C ALA A 301 6.76 -14.78 13.45
N LEU A 302 7.64 -14.19 12.66
CA LEU A 302 8.94 -14.75 12.32
C LEU A 302 10.07 -14.18 13.18
N GLN A 303 9.78 -13.51 14.31
CA GLN A 303 10.82 -12.93 15.17
C GLN A 303 11.96 -13.92 15.52
N PRO A 304 11.73 -15.22 15.75
CA PRO A 304 12.81 -16.21 15.90
C PRO A 304 13.72 -16.33 14.67
N VAL A 305 13.15 -16.37 13.45
CA VAL A 305 13.91 -16.43 12.18
C VAL A 305 14.80 -15.21 12.00
N TYR A 306 14.29 -14.01 12.29
CA TYR A 306 15.07 -12.76 12.19
C TYR A 306 16.23 -12.73 13.17
N ARG A 307 15.99 -13.16 14.42
CA ARG A 307 17.03 -13.24 15.45
C ARG A 307 18.14 -14.22 15.05
N ARG A 308 17.77 -15.43 14.58
CA ARG A 308 18.73 -16.45 14.12
C ARG A 308 19.59 -15.96 12.96
N ALA A 309 18.99 -15.26 11.99
CA ALA A 309 19.71 -14.72 10.85
C ALA A 309 20.51 -13.44 11.17
N GLY A 310 20.46 -12.92 12.40
CA GLY A 310 21.15 -11.68 12.77
C GLY A 310 20.64 -10.44 12.03
N VAL A 311 19.42 -10.49 11.47
CA VAL A 311 18.83 -9.37 10.71
C VAL A 311 17.81 -8.62 11.56
N PRO A 312 17.73 -7.29 11.46
CA PRO A 312 16.78 -6.54 12.23
C PRO A 312 15.35 -6.81 11.75
N ALA A 313 14.43 -7.10 12.69
CA ALA A 313 12.99 -7.23 12.42
C ALA A 313 12.38 -5.99 11.74
N ARG A 314 13.06 -4.85 11.86
CA ARG A 314 12.71 -3.61 11.19
C ARG A 314 13.98 -2.93 10.72
N LEU A 315 14.09 -2.70 9.41
CA LEU A 315 15.13 -1.84 8.88
C LEU A 315 14.93 -0.44 9.46
N LYS A 316 15.92 0.03 10.23
CA LYS A 316 15.98 1.44 10.59
C LYS A 316 16.20 2.21 9.29
N PRO A 317 15.31 3.14 8.92
CA PRO A 317 15.52 3.95 7.72
C PRO A 317 16.85 4.68 7.86
N ARG A 318 17.80 4.36 6.97
CA ARG A 318 19.14 4.98 6.94
C ARG A 318 19.11 6.38 6.33
N THR A 319 18.09 6.69 5.54
CA THR A 319 17.95 7.98 4.89
C THR A 319 17.66 9.07 5.93
N ARG A 320 18.49 10.11 5.93
CA ARG A 320 18.23 11.33 6.71
C ARG A 320 16.91 11.92 6.23
N ARG A 321 16.13 12.48 7.16
CA ARG A 321 14.87 13.14 6.81
C ARG A 321 15.14 14.31 5.86
N PRO A 322 14.52 14.33 4.67
CA PRO A 322 14.68 15.44 3.73
C PRO A 322 14.18 16.75 4.32
N TRP A 323 14.85 17.86 4.00
CA TRP A 323 14.44 19.21 4.40
C TRP A 323 13.05 19.55 3.86
N ALA A 324 12.72 19.06 2.65
CA ALA A 324 11.42 19.21 2.02
C ALA A 324 10.28 18.74 2.93
N VAL A 325 10.47 17.63 3.67
CA VAL A 325 9.46 17.18 4.64
C VAL A 325 9.26 18.20 5.75
N LYS A 326 10.34 18.79 6.30
CA LYS A 326 10.24 19.79 7.38
C LYS A 326 9.52 21.04 6.91
N VAL A 327 9.89 21.58 5.75
CA VAL A 327 9.26 22.75 5.15
C VAL A 327 7.80 22.46 4.83
N SER A 328 7.48 21.32 4.21
CA SER A 328 6.10 20.94 3.96
C SER A 328 5.29 20.84 5.26
N VAL A 329 5.82 20.31 6.36
CA VAL A 329 5.10 20.28 7.65
C VAL A 329 4.78 21.70 8.12
N LEU A 330 5.74 22.62 8.06
CA LEU A 330 5.54 24.02 8.45
C LEU A 330 4.46 24.66 7.57
N VAL A 331 4.61 24.55 6.25
CA VAL A 331 3.70 25.12 5.24
C VAL A 331 2.28 24.58 5.40
N ILE A 332 2.14 23.27 5.63
CA ILE A 332 0.86 22.63 5.89
C ILE A 332 0.25 23.12 7.21
N ALA A 333 1.04 23.21 8.28
CA ALA A 333 0.57 23.72 9.57
C ALA A 333 0.12 25.18 9.47
N THR A 334 0.90 26.06 8.83
CA THR A 334 0.54 27.46 8.58
C THR A 334 -0.76 27.56 7.80
N PHE A 335 -0.91 26.75 6.74
CA PHE A 335 -2.15 26.70 5.96
C PHE A 335 -3.36 26.31 6.83
N TRP A 336 -3.23 25.29 7.66
CA TRP A 336 -4.32 24.83 8.54
C TRP A 336 -4.69 25.83 9.63
N LEU A 337 -3.74 26.66 10.04
CA LEU A 337 -3.95 27.74 10.99
C LEU A 337 -4.45 29.03 10.31
N ALA A 338 -4.29 29.19 8.99
CA ALA A 338 -4.71 30.39 8.28
C ALA A 338 -6.21 30.72 8.43
N PRO A 339 -7.16 29.77 8.36
CA PRO A 339 -8.57 30.04 8.65
C PRO A 339 -8.81 30.59 10.06
N LEU A 340 -7.88 30.37 11.00
CA LEU A 340 -7.94 30.92 12.35
C LEU A 340 -7.30 32.30 12.45
N THR A 341 -6.18 32.54 11.76
CA THR A 341 -5.47 33.83 11.91
C THR A 341 -6.04 34.91 10.99
N LEU A 342 -6.57 34.54 9.83
CA LEU A 342 -6.99 35.47 8.79
C LEU A 342 -8.21 36.32 9.19
N PRO A 343 -9.28 35.78 9.82
CA PRO A 343 -10.40 36.59 10.28
C PRO A 343 -9.98 37.61 11.35
N LEU A 344 -9.05 37.24 12.24
CA LEU A 344 -8.49 38.13 13.26
C LEU A 344 -7.68 39.28 12.63
N LEU A 345 -6.83 38.96 11.65
CA LEU A 345 -6.06 39.98 10.93
C LEU A 345 -6.97 40.92 10.13
N LEU A 346 -8.01 40.39 9.48
CA LEU A 346 -8.97 41.19 8.72
C LEU A 346 -9.78 42.09 9.66
N ALA A 347 -10.23 41.57 10.81
CA ALA A 347 -10.91 42.34 11.84
C ALA A 347 -10.03 43.47 12.36
N GLY A 348 -8.77 43.17 12.72
CA GLY A 348 -7.81 44.18 13.17
C GLY A 348 -7.53 45.25 12.10
N LEU A 349 -7.46 44.86 10.83
CA LEU A 349 -7.29 45.80 9.72
C LEU A 349 -8.52 46.68 9.52
N VAL A 350 -9.74 46.12 9.57
CA VAL A 350 -10.99 46.90 9.44
C VAL A 350 -11.10 47.92 10.56
N LEU A 351 -10.76 47.54 11.80
CA LEU A 351 -10.73 48.45 12.94
C LEU A 351 -9.68 49.56 12.72
N ALA A 352 -8.45 49.19 12.33
CA ALA A 352 -7.37 50.16 12.09
C ALA A 352 -7.66 51.12 10.93
N VAL A 353 -8.36 50.66 9.88
CA VAL A 353 -8.74 51.50 8.73
C VAL A 353 -9.95 52.39 9.06
N GLY A 354 -10.89 51.89 9.86
CA GLY A 354 -12.03 52.67 10.35
C GLY A 354 -11.58 53.94 11.10
N ASP A 355 -10.51 53.84 11.88
CA ASP A 355 -9.93 54.98 12.61
C ASP A 355 -9.26 56.03 11.70
N ILE A 356 -8.94 55.67 10.45
CA ILE A 356 -8.21 56.53 9.50
C ILE A 356 -9.15 57.19 8.49
N LEU A 357 -10.31 56.59 8.22
CA LEU A 357 -11.21 57.07 7.17
C LEU A 357 -11.97 58.35 7.60
N PRO A 358 -12.25 59.27 6.67
CA PRO A 358 -13.06 60.46 6.96
C PRO A 358 -14.47 60.06 7.46
N PRO A 359 -15.09 60.88 8.32
CA PRO A 359 -16.39 60.59 8.93
C PRO A 359 -17.55 60.46 7.93
N GLU A 360 -17.35 60.84 6.68
CA GLU A 360 -18.34 60.73 5.59
C GLU A 360 -18.47 59.31 5.03
N VAL A 361 -17.52 58.41 5.32
CA VAL A 361 -17.58 57.02 4.86
C VAL A 361 -18.51 56.23 5.80
N PRO A 362 -19.49 55.47 5.26
CA PRO A 362 -20.37 54.64 6.08
C PRO A 362 -19.56 53.75 7.01
N ASP A 363 -19.91 53.79 8.31
CA ASP A 363 -19.21 53.07 9.37
C ASP A 363 -19.16 51.56 9.07
N LEU A 364 -18.01 51.12 8.55
CA LEU A 364 -17.74 49.73 8.19
C LEU A 364 -17.79 48.80 9.42
N SER A 365 -17.71 49.36 10.64
CA SER A 365 -17.76 48.59 11.88
C SER A 365 -19.18 48.19 12.30
N ARG A 366 -20.23 48.86 11.80
CA ARG A 366 -21.64 48.58 12.19
C ARG A 366 -22.12 47.16 11.88
N GLY A 367 -21.45 46.44 10.98
CA GLY A 367 -21.75 45.04 10.66
C GLY A 367 -20.88 44.02 11.38
N PHE A 368 -19.89 44.46 12.17
CA PHE A 368 -18.88 43.61 12.79
C PHE A 368 -19.06 43.57 14.30
N ASP A 369 -19.50 42.44 14.83
CA ASP A 369 -19.58 42.19 16.28
C ASP A 369 -18.31 41.46 16.77
N PRO A 370 -17.41 42.14 17.52
CA PRO A 370 -16.21 41.51 18.07
C PRO A 370 -16.52 40.34 19.01
N GLY A 371 -17.67 40.37 19.69
CA GLY A 371 -18.13 39.31 20.59
C GLY A 371 -18.49 38.03 19.84
N ALA A 372 -19.14 38.15 18.68
CA ALA A 372 -19.41 37.03 17.79
C ALA A 372 -18.11 36.37 17.29
N LEU A 373 -17.08 37.18 16.97
CA LEU A 373 -15.79 36.64 16.56
C LEU A 373 -15.10 35.91 17.73
N LEU A 374 -15.04 36.53 18.92
CA LEU A 374 -14.43 35.91 20.10
C LEU A 374 -15.14 34.59 20.50
N SER A 375 -16.48 34.55 20.44
CA SER A 375 -17.25 33.35 20.75
C SER A 375 -17.00 32.19 19.76
N LEU A 376 -16.73 32.51 18.48
CA LEU A 376 -16.29 31.54 17.48
C LEU A 376 -14.93 30.93 17.88
N TYR A 377 -13.97 31.74 18.35
CA TYR A 377 -12.64 31.28 18.76
C TYR A 377 -12.62 30.51 20.08
N THR A 378 -13.54 30.80 21.01
CA THR A 378 -13.69 30.04 22.26
C THR A 378 -14.57 28.80 22.10
N SER A 379 -15.15 28.58 20.93
CA SER A 379 -16.03 27.44 20.70
C SER A 379 -15.27 26.10 20.75
N TRP A 380 -15.87 25.10 21.38
CA TRP A 380 -15.28 23.75 21.49
C TRP A 380 -14.88 23.10 20.14
N PRO A 381 -15.56 23.33 18.99
CA PRO A 381 -15.13 22.79 17.70
C PRO A 381 -13.79 23.34 17.25
N LEU A 382 -13.47 24.60 17.59
CA LEU A 382 -12.21 25.24 17.21
C LEU A 382 -11.05 24.75 18.08
N LEU A 383 -11.28 24.50 19.38
CA LEU A 383 -10.31 23.83 20.24
C LEU A 383 -10.05 22.38 19.79
N LEU A 384 -11.10 21.65 19.42
CA LEU A 384 -10.96 20.31 18.83
C LEU A 384 -10.17 20.37 17.52
N TRP A 385 -10.41 21.39 16.69
CA TRP A 385 -9.66 21.62 15.45
C TRP A 385 -8.18 21.85 15.71
N LEU A 386 -7.83 22.75 16.63
CA LEU A 386 -6.45 23.01 17.03
C LEU A 386 -5.76 21.75 17.55
N LEU A 387 -6.46 20.93 18.36
CA LEU A 387 -5.95 19.65 18.82
C LEU A 387 -5.69 18.69 17.64
N VAL A 388 -6.61 18.59 16.69
CA VAL A 388 -6.45 17.77 15.48
C VAL A 388 -5.25 18.25 14.65
N VAL A 389 -5.13 19.56 14.41
CA VAL A 389 -4.00 20.16 13.67
C VAL A 389 -2.69 19.91 14.41
N ALA A 390 -2.64 20.06 15.74
CA ALA A 390 -1.45 19.81 16.55
C ALA A 390 -1.05 18.33 16.53
N VAL A 391 -1.99 17.40 16.69
CA VAL A 391 -1.73 15.96 16.61
C VAL A 391 -1.30 15.55 15.21
N CYS A 392 -1.93 16.10 14.16
CA CYS A 392 -1.56 15.87 12.77
C CYS A 392 -0.16 16.42 12.47
N GLY A 393 0.11 17.68 12.85
CA GLY A 393 1.39 18.37 12.74
C GLY A 393 2.50 17.63 13.48
N TYR A 394 2.24 17.14 14.69
CA TYR A 394 3.17 16.32 15.45
C TYR A 394 3.44 14.96 14.79
N ARG A 395 2.41 14.28 14.26
CA ARG A 395 2.58 13.01 13.53
C ARG A 395 3.35 13.19 12.22
N LEU A 396 3.09 14.30 11.52
CA LEU A 396 3.86 14.80 10.38
C LEU A 396 5.31 15.05 10.77
N TRP A 397 5.51 15.73 11.89
CA TRP A 397 6.82 16.07 12.44
C TRP A 397 7.62 14.84 12.85
N ARG A 398 7.00 13.87 13.54
CA ARG A 398 7.63 12.57 13.84
C ARG A 398 7.91 11.73 12.59
N GLY A 399 7.46 12.21 11.43
CA GLY A 399 7.78 11.62 10.15
C GLY A 399 7.10 10.27 9.96
N GLY A 400 5.87 10.15 10.47
CA GLY A 400 5.02 9.03 10.10
C GLY A 400 4.75 9.13 8.60
N PRO A 401 5.11 8.14 7.77
CA PRO A 401 4.83 8.19 6.33
C PRO A 401 3.33 8.30 6.03
N TYR A 402 2.48 7.93 6.99
CA TYR A 402 1.04 8.14 6.95
C TYR A 402 0.66 9.63 7.06
N ALA A 403 1.37 10.41 7.87
CA ALA A 403 1.08 11.81 8.10
C ALA A 403 1.53 12.70 6.93
N VAL A 404 2.70 12.43 6.35
CA VAL A 404 3.14 13.10 5.09
C VAL A 404 2.13 12.88 3.97
N MET A 405 1.61 11.66 3.89
CA MET A 405 0.64 11.30 2.88
C MET A 405 -0.75 11.88 3.14
N ILE A 406 -1.23 11.83 4.39
CA ILE A 406 -2.45 12.53 4.81
C ILE A 406 -2.37 14.02 4.49
N SER A 407 -1.19 14.62 4.59
CA SER A 407 -1.05 16.05 4.30
C SER A 407 -1.11 16.39 2.83
N ARG A 408 -0.60 15.50 1.96
CA ARG A 408 -0.84 15.62 0.50
C ARG A 408 -2.33 15.56 0.18
N ILE A 409 -3.05 14.75 0.95
CA ILE A 409 -4.47 14.47 0.75
C ILE A 409 -5.34 15.61 1.26
N GLN A 410 -5.17 15.98 2.53
CA GLN A 410 -5.98 17.00 3.18
C GLN A 410 -5.59 18.41 2.73
N GLY A 411 -4.32 18.63 2.36
CA GLY A 411 -3.85 19.93 1.89
C GLY A 411 -4.47 20.38 0.57
N VAL A 412 -5.02 19.45 -0.21
CA VAL A 412 -5.80 19.77 -1.42
C VAL A 412 -7.30 19.74 -1.11
N PHE A 413 -7.75 18.76 -0.33
CA PHE A 413 -9.19 18.48 -0.22
C PHE A 413 -9.93 19.37 0.76
N PHE A 414 -9.35 19.60 1.94
CA PHE A 414 -9.98 20.37 3.00
C PHE A 414 -10.14 21.86 2.69
N PRO A 415 -9.17 22.56 2.05
CA PRO A 415 -9.39 23.93 1.59
C PRO A 415 -10.61 24.07 0.69
N VAL A 416 -10.76 23.15 -0.28
CA VAL A 416 -11.86 23.17 -1.24
C VAL A 416 -13.19 22.92 -0.53
N LEU A 417 -13.21 22.00 0.43
CA LEU A 417 -14.40 21.70 1.22
C LEU A 417 -14.81 22.85 2.15
N LEU A 418 -13.83 23.48 2.83
CA LEU A 418 -14.05 24.66 3.66
C LEU A 418 -14.54 25.84 2.83
N LEU A 419 -13.91 26.09 1.67
CA LEU A 419 -14.31 27.13 0.73
C LEU A 419 -15.74 26.92 0.25
N ALA A 420 -16.09 25.71 -0.19
CA ALA A 420 -17.44 25.37 -0.64
C ALA A 420 -18.49 25.57 0.48
N ALA A 421 -18.17 25.17 1.72
CA ALA A 421 -19.06 25.33 2.87
C ALA A 421 -19.28 26.82 3.22
N VAL A 422 -18.22 27.63 3.22
CA VAL A 422 -18.31 29.08 3.50
C VAL A 422 -19.07 29.79 2.38
N LEU A 423 -18.82 29.44 1.12
CA LEU A 423 -19.53 30.01 -0.03
C LEU A 423 -21.03 29.72 -0.03
N GLY A 424 -21.43 28.55 0.44
CA GLY A 424 -22.84 28.19 0.59
C GLY A 424 -23.58 29.03 1.65
N LYS A 425 -22.86 29.74 2.53
CA LYS A 425 -23.44 30.57 3.60
C LYS A 425 -23.35 32.08 3.34
N LEU A 426 -22.57 32.51 2.34
CA LEU A 426 -22.39 33.93 2.05
C LEU A 426 -23.47 34.50 1.11
N PRO A 427 -23.91 35.75 1.30
CA PRO A 427 -24.78 36.45 0.35
C PRO A 427 -24.06 36.70 -0.99
N ALA A 428 -24.82 36.81 -2.09
CA ALA A 428 -24.28 36.84 -3.46
C ALA A 428 -23.11 37.84 -3.71
N PRO A 429 -23.14 39.10 -3.24
CA PRO A 429 -22.00 40.01 -3.42
C PRO A 429 -20.78 39.62 -2.56
N GLY A 430 -21.01 39.10 -1.35
CA GLY A 430 -19.95 38.61 -0.47
C GLY A 430 -19.27 37.33 -0.99
N ARG A 431 -19.99 36.51 -1.77
CA ARG A 431 -19.40 35.34 -2.43
C ARG A 431 -18.31 35.73 -3.41
N VAL A 432 -18.49 36.78 -4.22
CA VAL A 432 -17.52 37.12 -5.28
C VAL A 432 -16.18 37.59 -4.69
N LEU A 433 -16.22 38.47 -3.69
CA LEU A 433 -15.01 38.96 -3.02
C LEU A 433 -14.31 37.84 -2.21
N PHE A 434 -15.08 37.00 -1.53
CA PHE A 434 -14.56 35.87 -0.78
C PHE A 434 -13.99 34.76 -1.68
N VAL A 435 -14.67 34.43 -2.79
CA VAL A 435 -14.15 33.53 -3.83
C VAL A 435 -12.84 34.07 -4.38
N ALA A 436 -12.79 35.34 -4.76
CA ALA A 436 -11.59 35.95 -5.33
C ALA A 436 -10.42 35.94 -4.35
N PHE A 437 -10.66 36.32 -3.09
CA PHE A 437 -9.64 36.36 -2.04
C PHE A 437 -9.17 34.95 -1.63
N VAL A 438 -10.08 33.99 -1.47
CA VAL A 438 -9.71 32.62 -1.10
C VAL A 438 -9.09 31.87 -2.26
N LEU A 439 -9.53 32.07 -3.51
CA LEU A 439 -8.84 31.56 -4.69
C LEU A 439 -7.44 32.17 -4.80
N LEU A 440 -7.29 33.48 -4.58
CA LEU A 440 -5.97 34.11 -4.53
C LEU A 440 -5.11 33.47 -3.43
N LEU A 441 -5.64 33.25 -2.24
CA LEU A 441 -4.90 32.63 -1.13
C LEU A 441 -4.54 31.16 -1.40
N LEU A 442 -5.45 30.38 -1.99
CA LEU A 442 -5.28 28.96 -2.32
C LEU A 442 -4.38 28.72 -3.52
N ILE A 443 -4.46 29.59 -4.53
CA ILE A 443 -3.65 29.52 -5.75
C ILE A 443 -2.24 30.07 -5.46
N VAL A 444 -2.10 31.08 -4.61
CA VAL A 444 -0.82 31.78 -4.40
C VAL A 444 -0.03 31.23 -3.20
N LEU A 445 -0.64 30.74 -2.13
CA LEU A 445 0.09 30.38 -0.91
C LEU A 445 0.02 28.88 -0.55
N SER A 446 1.20 28.31 -0.31
CA SER A 446 1.48 27.15 0.54
C SER A 446 1.20 25.73 0.00
N MET A 447 -0.01 25.37 -0.42
CA MET A 447 -0.35 23.94 -0.57
C MET A 447 0.19 23.24 -1.84
N PRO A 448 0.12 23.84 -3.04
CA PRO A 448 0.76 23.27 -4.23
C PRO A 448 2.27 23.13 -4.04
N VAL A 449 2.91 24.12 -3.38
CA VAL A 449 4.34 24.10 -3.06
C VAL A 449 4.64 22.96 -2.08
N ALA A 450 3.87 22.81 -1.00
CA ALA A 450 4.02 21.68 -0.08
C ALA A 450 3.83 20.34 -0.78
N ALA A 451 2.84 20.21 -1.67
CA ALA A 451 2.59 19.00 -2.43
C ALA A 451 3.76 18.67 -3.38
N LEU A 452 4.28 19.65 -4.13
CA LEU A 452 5.44 19.50 -5.00
C LEU A 452 6.69 19.10 -4.21
N LEU A 453 6.96 19.76 -3.08
CA LEU A 453 8.05 19.40 -2.17
C LEU A 453 7.91 17.97 -1.66
N LEU A 454 6.70 17.54 -1.33
CA LEU A 454 6.48 16.18 -0.88
C LEU A 454 6.61 15.17 -2.02
N VAL A 455 6.32 15.50 -3.28
CA VAL A 455 6.42 14.59 -4.44
C VAL A 455 7.88 14.31 -4.85
N ARG A 456 8.85 15.10 -4.35
CA ARG A 456 10.28 14.88 -4.64
C ARG A 456 10.72 13.45 -4.34
N ARG A 457 11.67 12.97 -5.16
CA ARG A 457 12.20 11.61 -5.12
C ARG A 457 12.80 11.26 -3.75
N ASP A 458 13.59 12.14 -3.16
CA ASP A 458 14.19 11.98 -1.84
C ASP A 458 13.14 11.80 -0.73
N VAL A 459 12.02 12.53 -0.80
CA VAL A 459 10.88 12.35 0.11
C VAL A 459 10.21 11.00 -0.09
N ARG A 460 10.01 10.57 -1.35
CA ARG A 460 9.48 9.24 -1.65
C ARG A 460 10.39 8.14 -1.11
N ASP A 461 11.69 8.21 -1.38
CA ASP A 461 12.69 7.23 -0.93
C ASP A 461 12.78 7.19 0.60
N TRP A 462 12.75 8.36 1.25
CA TRP A 462 12.68 8.45 2.71
C TRP A 462 11.40 7.84 3.28
N VAL A 463 10.24 8.17 2.70
CA VAL A 463 8.96 7.56 3.06
C VAL A 463 9.05 6.05 2.90
N ASP A 464 9.47 5.55 1.74
CA ASP A 464 9.56 4.13 1.44
C ASP A 464 10.51 3.38 2.37
N SER A 465 11.62 4.00 2.79
CA SER A 465 12.53 3.41 3.78
C SER A 465 11.92 3.25 5.17
N ARG A 466 10.92 4.07 5.53
CA ARG A 466 10.20 4.00 6.80
C ARG A 466 9.00 3.05 6.76
N LEU A 467 8.59 2.66 5.55
CA LEU A 467 7.37 1.92 5.24
C LEU A 467 7.56 0.43 5.28
#